data_AF-A0A9X4E2J7-F1
#
_entry.id   AF-A0A9X4E2J7-F1
#
_cell.length_a   1.000
_cell.length_b   1.000
_cell.length_c   1.000
_cell.angle_alpha   90.00
_cell.angle_beta   90.00
_cell.angle_gamma   90.00
#
_symmetry.space_group_name_H-M   'P 1'
#
loop_
_entity.id
_entity.type
_entity.pdbx_description
1 polymer ?
#
loop_
_entity_poly.entity_id
_entity_poly.type
_entity_poly.pdbx_seq_one_letter_code
_entity_poly.pdbx_strand_id
1 'polypeptide(L)'
;MMMNVLNRIDRCIARAEYAAMVGLMAALTVILTAQVALRYVFGNPLFWAEEAAVQMLVLATCIGTSYLIYCNGMLKVDLLAAILPETIHLPLQRVITAAGLLTLLAVCAYGVIWLMRPENRFLLSATTGMPKWYGHLAMTVCFGLMAWHLVVQLIRPRAAETKED
;
A
#
# COMPACT_ATOMS: atom_id res chain seq x y z
N MET A 1 -2.63 8.45 -28.19
CA MET A 1 -3.83 8.81 -27.39
C MET A 1 -4.01 7.90 -26.17
N MET A 2 -4.07 6.57 -26.34
CA MET A 2 -4.23 5.58 -25.24
C MET A 2 -3.16 5.70 -24.12
N MET A 3 -1.93 5.98 -24.53
CA MET A 3 -0.76 6.25 -23.67
C MET A 3 -0.97 7.42 -22.67
N ASN A 4 -1.64 8.49 -23.11
CA ASN A 4 -1.85 9.68 -22.27
C ASN A 4 -3.01 9.49 -21.28
N VAL A 5 -4.01 8.68 -21.67
CA VAL A 5 -5.14 8.35 -20.81
C VAL A 5 -4.69 7.47 -19.65
N LEU A 6 -3.88 6.43 -19.92
CA LEU A 6 -3.36 5.53 -18.89
C LEU A 6 -2.55 6.30 -17.83
N ASN A 7 -1.69 7.22 -18.26
CA ASN A 7 -0.90 8.07 -17.35
C ASN A 7 -1.75 9.05 -16.54
N ARG A 8 -2.85 9.56 -17.11
CA ARG A 8 -3.77 10.42 -16.36
C ARG A 8 -4.50 9.65 -15.28
N ILE A 9 -4.95 8.43 -15.59
CA ILE A 9 -5.63 7.56 -14.63
C ILE A 9 -4.67 7.20 -13.50
N ASP A 10 -3.47 6.74 -13.84
CA ASP A 10 -2.45 6.34 -12.87
C ASP A 10 -2.06 7.49 -11.93
N ARG A 11 -1.89 8.70 -12.48
CA ARG A 11 -1.62 9.91 -11.70
C ARG A 11 -2.81 10.33 -10.83
N CYS A 12 -4.03 10.14 -11.30
CA CYS A 12 -5.24 10.43 -10.53
C CYS A 12 -5.34 9.50 -9.32
N ILE A 13 -5.12 8.20 -9.56
CA ILE A 13 -5.07 7.17 -8.51
C ILE A 13 -3.99 7.52 -7.49
N ALA A 14 -2.76 7.80 -7.94
CA ALA A 14 -1.66 8.15 -7.05
C ALA A 14 -1.94 9.41 -6.19
N ARG A 15 -2.60 10.44 -6.75
CA ARG A 15 -3.01 11.61 -5.97
C ARG A 15 -4.07 11.28 -4.92
N ALA A 16 -5.04 10.43 -5.27
CA ALA A 16 -6.05 9.98 -4.34
C ALA A 16 -5.43 9.15 -3.21
N GLU A 17 -4.50 8.24 -3.53
CA GLU A 17 -3.72 7.47 -2.56
C GLU A 17 -2.93 8.38 -1.61
N TYR A 18 -2.23 9.38 -2.15
CA TYR A 18 -1.50 10.35 -1.33
C TYR A 18 -2.41 11.14 -0.39
N ALA A 19 -3.53 11.68 -0.90
CA ALA A 19 -4.49 12.42 -0.08
C ALA A 19 -5.11 11.54 1.01
N ALA A 20 -5.44 10.28 0.68
CA ALA A 20 -5.97 9.31 1.64
C ALA A 20 -4.94 8.98 2.73
N MET A 21 -3.68 8.78 2.36
CA MET A 21 -2.59 8.51 3.31
C MET A 21 -2.37 9.67 4.28
N VAL A 22 -2.33 10.91 3.77
CA VAL A 22 -2.21 12.12 4.61
C VAL A 22 -3.42 12.25 5.54
N GLY A 23 -4.63 12.03 5.04
CA GLY A 23 -5.85 12.09 5.85
C GLY A 23 -5.88 11.03 6.96
N LEU A 24 -5.49 9.80 6.65
CA LEU A 24 -5.39 8.71 7.62
C LEU A 24 -4.34 8.99 8.70
N MET A 25 -3.16 9.49 8.32
CA MET A 25 -2.11 9.85 9.28
C MET A 25 -2.55 10.99 10.19
N ALA A 26 -3.20 12.03 9.65
CA ALA A 26 -3.75 13.12 10.46
C ALA A 26 -4.81 12.63 11.45
N ALA A 27 -5.73 11.77 10.99
CA ALA A 27 -6.76 11.18 11.85
C ALA A 27 -6.15 10.30 12.96
N LEU A 28 -5.16 9.48 12.62
CA LEU A 28 -4.39 8.67 13.57
C LEU A 28 -3.77 9.55 14.66
N THR A 29 -3.07 10.63 14.28
CA THR A 29 -2.45 11.55 15.23
C THR A 29 -3.50 12.17 16.15
N VAL A 30 -4.60 12.67 15.62
CA VAL A 30 -5.67 13.30 16.42
C VAL A 30 -6.28 12.30 17.42
N ILE A 31 -6.57 11.08 16.99
CA ILE A 31 -7.17 10.04 17.86
C ILE A 31 -6.21 9.67 18.99
N LEU A 32 -4.93 9.44 18.68
CA LEU A 32 -3.94 9.08 19.69
C LEU A 32 -3.69 10.23 20.67
N THR A 33 -3.60 11.46 20.18
CA THR A 33 -3.49 12.65 21.05
C THR A 33 -4.72 12.80 21.95
N ALA A 34 -5.93 12.61 21.40
CA ALA A 34 -7.17 12.65 22.19
C ALA A 34 -7.20 11.55 23.24
N GLN A 35 -6.83 10.31 22.89
CA GLN A 35 -6.75 9.18 23.82
C GLN A 35 -5.80 9.47 25.00
N VAL A 36 -4.63 10.03 24.71
CA VAL A 36 -3.65 10.43 25.72
C VAL A 36 -4.20 11.55 26.61
N ALA A 37 -4.77 12.60 26.02
CA ALA A 37 -5.36 13.71 26.77
C ALA A 37 -6.51 13.24 27.68
N LEU A 38 -7.43 12.42 27.16
CA LEU A 38 -8.55 11.85 27.92
C LEU A 38 -8.08 10.98 29.08
N ARG A 39 -7.03 10.18 28.86
CA ARG A 39 -6.44 9.34 29.90
C ARG A 39 -5.87 10.16 31.05
N TYR A 40 -5.16 11.24 30.76
CA TYR A 40 -4.50 12.04 31.81
C TYR A 40 -5.42 13.08 32.45
N VAL A 41 -6.39 13.63 31.71
CA VAL A 41 -7.31 14.68 32.22
C VAL A 41 -8.55 14.10 32.87
N PHE A 42 -9.17 13.07 32.27
CA PHE A 42 -10.46 12.52 32.71
C PHE A 42 -10.33 11.15 33.37
N GLY A 43 -9.13 10.55 33.40
CA GLY A 43 -8.87 9.24 34.00
C GLY A 43 -9.50 8.05 33.27
N ASN A 44 -10.21 8.28 32.16
CA ASN A 44 -10.88 7.25 31.36
C ASN A 44 -10.30 7.21 29.94
N PRO A 45 -9.51 6.18 29.58
CA PRO A 45 -8.98 6.05 28.23
C PRO A 45 -10.06 5.62 27.23
N LEU A 46 -9.88 6.03 25.97
CA LEU A 46 -10.68 5.53 24.85
C LEU A 46 -10.27 4.08 24.53
N PHE A 47 -11.07 3.10 24.96
CA PHE A 47 -10.78 1.67 24.78
C PHE A 47 -10.70 1.23 23.31
N TRP A 48 -11.42 1.91 22.40
CA TRP A 48 -11.44 1.60 20.97
C TRP A 48 -10.33 2.32 20.18
N ALA A 49 -9.70 3.34 20.77
CA ALA A 49 -8.73 4.18 20.06
C ALA A 49 -7.46 3.41 19.67
N GLU A 50 -7.02 2.47 20.51
CA GLU A 50 -5.88 1.60 20.21
C GLU A 50 -6.16 0.73 18.97
N GLU A 51 -7.33 0.12 18.92
CA GLU A 51 -7.72 -0.74 17.81
C GLU A 51 -7.90 0.05 16.51
N ALA A 52 -8.57 1.20 16.58
CA ALA A 52 -8.73 2.11 15.45
C ALA A 52 -7.37 2.62 14.94
N ALA A 53 -6.43 2.90 15.84
CA ALA A 53 -5.10 3.36 15.47
C ALA A 53 -4.30 2.29 14.72
N VAL A 54 -4.31 1.04 15.21
CA VAL A 54 -3.70 -0.09 14.50
C VAL A 54 -4.31 -0.24 13.11
N GLN A 55 -5.62 -0.16 13.01
CA GLN A 55 -6.33 -0.29 11.74
C GLN A 55 -5.97 0.84 10.76
N MET A 56 -5.96 2.09 11.22
CA MET A 56 -5.58 3.25 10.42
C MET A 56 -4.11 3.18 9.97
N LEU A 57 -3.22 2.74 10.85
CA LEU A 57 -1.80 2.58 10.53
C LEU A 57 -1.57 1.52 9.46
N VAL A 58 -2.28 0.38 9.55
CA VAL A 58 -2.24 -0.68 8.51
C VAL A 58 -2.72 -0.11 7.17
N LEU A 59 -3.85 0.59 7.15
CA LEU A 59 -4.38 1.22 5.94
C LEU A 59 -3.42 2.25 5.35
N ALA A 60 -2.89 3.14 6.18
CA ALA A 60 -1.94 4.17 5.75
C ALA A 60 -0.64 3.56 5.19
N THR A 61 -0.16 2.47 5.79
CA THR A 61 1.01 1.74 5.31
C THR A 61 0.73 1.06 3.97
N CYS A 62 -0.43 0.42 3.83
CA CYS A 62 -0.83 -0.25 2.59
C CYS A 62 -0.94 0.74 1.43
N ILE A 63 -1.66 1.86 1.64
CA ILE A 63 -1.81 2.93 0.65
C ILE A 63 -0.46 3.61 0.36
N GLY A 64 0.33 3.88 1.41
CA GLY A 64 1.65 4.47 1.29
C GLY A 64 2.61 3.60 0.49
N THR A 65 2.54 2.28 0.63
CA THR A 65 3.37 1.33 -0.14
C THR A 65 2.94 1.31 -1.62
N SER A 66 1.64 1.36 -1.90
CA SER A 66 1.13 1.49 -3.28
C SER A 66 1.63 2.76 -3.97
N TYR A 67 1.53 3.89 -3.27
CA TYR A 67 2.06 5.16 -3.74
C TYR A 67 3.60 5.15 -3.91
N LEU A 68 4.32 4.44 -3.03
CA LEU A 68 5.77 4.30 -3.14
C LEU A 68 6.18 3.52 -4.38
N ILE A 69 5.43 2.48 -4.75
CA ILE A 69 5.62 1.75 -6.01
C ILE A 69 5.41 2.72 -7.18
N TYR A 70 4.33 3.52 -7.19
CA TYR A 70 4.12 4.55 -8.22
C TYR A 70 5.29 5.53 -8.34
N CYS A 71 5.86 5.96 -7.20
CA CYS A 71 7.03 6.85 -7.17
C CYS A 71 8.34 6.17 -7.57
N ASN A 72 8.33 4.88 -7.95
CA ASN A 72 9.52 4.07 -8.19
C ASN A 72 10.46 3.99 -6.98
N GLY A 73 9.96 4.26 -5.78
CA GLY A 73 10.75 4.43 -4.55
C GLY A 73 11.29 3.14 -3.94
N MET A 74 11.23 2.00 -4.64
CA MET A 74 11.99 0.82 -4.27
C MET A 74 13.47 1.03 -4.64
N LEU A 75 14.12 1.96 -3.91
CA LEU A 75 15.53 2.33 -3.96
C LEU A 75 16.51 1.12 -4.04
N LYS A 76 16.03 -0.07 -3.65
CA LYS A 76 16.81 -1.31 -3.59
C LYS A 76 17.13 -1.90 -4.97
N VAL A 77 16.30 -1.68 -5.99
CA VAL A 77 16.66 -2.14 -7.35
C VAL A 77 17.76 -1.26 -7.92
N ASP A 78 17.72 0.05 -7.64
CA ASP A 78 18.72 1.00 -8.15
C ASP A 78 20.10 0.78 -7.56
N LEU A 79 20.24 0.42 -6.27
CA LEU A 79 21.55 0.11 -5.69
C LEU A 79 22.19 -1.14 -6.30
N LEU A 80 21.41 -2.18 -6.55
CA LEU A 80 21.92 -3.42 -7.16
C LEU A 80 22.22 -3.22 -8.64
N ALA A 81 21.40 -2.41 -9.32
CA ALA A 81 21.62 -1.96 -10.69
C ALA A 81 22.88 -1.08 -10.79
N ALA A 82 23.12 -0.17 -9.85
CA ALA A 82 24.30 0.72 -9.85
C ALA A 82 25.64 -0.03 -9.78
N ILE A 83 25.66 -1.29 -9.32
CA ILE A 83 26.86 -2.13 -9.26
C ILE A 83 27.01 -2.99 -10.53
N LEU A 84 25.93 -3.19 -11.30
CA LEU A 84 25.90 -4.03 -12.49
C LEU A 84 26.14 -3.24 -13.80
N PRO A 85 26.72 -3.85 -14.84
CA PRO A 85 26.89 -3.20 -16.15
C PRO A 85 25.55 -2.93 -16.84
N GLU A 86 25.43 -1.77 -17.49
CA GLU A 86 24.19 -1.22 -18.09
C GLU A 86 23.43 -2.21 -19.00
N THR A 87 24.16 -3.12 -19.65
CA THR A 87 23.59 -4.12 -20.57
C THR A 87 22.58 -5.07 -19.89
N ILE A 88 22.68 -5.28 -18.57
CA ILE A 88 21.84 -6.22 -17.81
C ILE A 88 20.71 -5.51 -17.05
N HIS A 89 20.71 -4.17 -16.97
CA HIS A 89 19.74 -3.41 -16.19
C HIS A 89 18.31 -3.64 -16.66
N LEU A 90 18.08 -3.52 -17.97
CA LEU A 90 16.74 -3.63 -18.56
C LEU A 90 16.11 -5.03 -18.40
N PRO A 91 16.81 -6.15 -18.69
CA PRO A 91 16.25 -7.48 -18.44
C PRO A 91 16.09 -7.76 -16.94
N LEU A 92 17.03 -7.34 -16.10
CA LEU A 92 16.94 -7.55 -14.65
C LEU A 92 15.74 -6.80 -14.05
N GLN A 93 15.54 -5.53 -14.42
CA GLN A 93 14.39 -4.74 -13.98
C GLN A 93 13.08 -5.41 -14.39
N ARG A 94 12.97 -5.89 -15.64
CA ARG A 94 11.77 -6.62 -16.09
C ARG A 94 11.51 -7.89 -15.29
N VAL A 95 12.56 -8.68 -15.01
CA VAL A 95 12.43 -9.91 -14.22
C VAL A 95 11.98 -9.59 -12.80
N ILE A 96 12.56 -8.56 -12.17
CA ILE A 96 12.18 -8.14 -10.81
C ILE A 96 10.73 -7.63 -10.78
N THR A 97 10.34 -6.77 -11.72
CA THR A 97 8.96 -6.26 -11.83
C THR A 97 7.96 -7.40 -12.07
N ALA A 98 8.30 -8.35 -12.95
CA ALA A 98 7.44 -9.50 -13.23
C ALA A 98 7.33 -10.45 -12.02
N ALA A 99 8.44 -10.72 -11.33
CA ALA A 99 8.44 -11.50 -10.10
C ALA A 99 7.59 -10.83 -9.01
N GLY A 100 7.77 -9.52 -8.81
CA GLY A 100 6.98 -8.73 -7.86
C GLY A 100 5.49 -8.74 -8.18
N LEU A 101 5.12 -8.59 -9.46
CA LEU A 101 3.74 -8.69 -9.91
C LEU A 101 3.14 -10.08 -9.61
N LEU A 102 3.88 -11.15 -9.90
CA LEU A 102 3.43 -12.52 -9.64
C LEU A 102 3.24 -12.78 -8.13
N THR A 103 4.19 -12.31 -7.30
CA THR A 103 4.06 -12.38 -5.84
C THR A 103 2.83 -11.64 -5.36
N LEU A 104 2.58 -10.42 -5.83
CA LEU A 104 1.42 -9.63 -5.44
C LEU A 104 0.10 -10.29 -5.88
N LEU A 105 0.02 -10.82 -7.09
CA LEU A 105 -1.15 -11.55 -7.57
C LEU A 105 -1.41 -12.81 -6.72
N ALA A 106 -0.37 -13.56 -6.38
CA ALA A 106 -0.49 -14.72 -5.49
C ALA A 106 -1.02 -14.32 -4.11
N VAL A 107 -0.44 -13.28 -3.49
CA VAL A 107 -0.90 -12.76 -2.20
C VAL A 107 -2.34 -12.26 -2.27
N CYS A 108 -2.72 -11.57 -3.35
CA CYS A 108 -4.09 -11.10 -3.57
C CYS A 108 -5.07 -12.27 -3.67
N ALA A 109 -4.73 -13.32 -4.43
CA ALA A 109 -5.54 -14.52 -4.58
C ALA A 109 -5.71 -15.25 -3.23
N TYR A 110 -4.62 -15.43 -2.48
CA TYR A 110 -4.68 -15.98 -1.13
C TYR A 110 -5.54 -15.14 -0.19
N GLY A 111 -5.44 -13.81 -0.26
CA GLY A 111 -6.26 -12.88 0.51
C GLY A 111 -7.76 -13.03 0.23
N VAL A 112 -8.14 -13.11 -1.06
CA VAL A 112 -9.54 -13.34 -1.48
C VAL A 112 -10.04 -14.71 -1.01
N ILE A 113 -9.24 -15.76 -1.16
CA ILE A 113 -9.60 -17.12 -0.70
C ILE A 113 -9.81 -17.12 0.82
N TRP A 114 -8.92 -16.45 1.56
CA TRP A 114 -9.03 -16.33 3.02
C TRP A 114 -10.31 -15.59 3.44
N LEU A 115 -10.65 -14.50 2.75
CA LEU A 115 -11.87 -13.72 2.99
C LEU A 115 -13.15 -14.50 2.66
N MET A 116 -13.10 -15.35 1.65
CA MET A 116 -14.22 -16.21 1.25
C MET A 116 -14.52 -17.31 2.26
N ARG A 117 -13.56 -17.68 3.13
CA ARG A 117 -13.78 -18.73 4.13
C ARG A 117 -14.82 -18.30 5.16
N PRO A 118 -15.89 -19.09 5.39
CA PRO A 118 -17.00 -18.71 6.27
C PRO A 118 -16.55 -18.56 7.73
N GLU A 119 -15.54 -19.33 8.15
CA GLU A 119 -14.91 -19.27 9.46
C GLU A 119 -14.38 -17.86 9.79
N ASN A 120 -13.87 -17.14 8.78
CA ASN A 120 -13.22 -15.85 8.95
C ASN A 120 -14.18 -14.66 8.96
N ARG A 121 -15.43 -14.84 8.49
CA ARG A 121 -16.43 -13.77 8.46
C ARG A 121 -16.93 -13.37 9.85
N PHE A 122 -16.83 -14.29 10.80
CA PHE A 122 -17.31 -14.12 12.17
C PHE A 122 -16.19 -13.85 13.19
N LEU A 123 -14.94 -13.67 12.73
CA LEU A 123 -13.88 -13.20 13.61
C LEU A 123 -14.13 -11.73 13.93
N LEU A 124 -14.71 -11.51 15.11
CA LEU A 124 -14.89 -10.19 15.71
C LEU A 124 -13.59 -9.78 16.40
N SER A 125 -13.33 -8.49 16.40
CA SER A 125 -12.23 -7.94 17.17
C SER A 125 -12.55 -7.94 18.66
N ALA A 126 -11.52 -8.15 19.49
CA ALA A 126 -11.66 -8.47 20.92
C ALA A 126 -12.32 -7.34 21.74
N THR A 127 -12.22 -6.10 21.26
CA THR A 127 -12.61 -4.89 22.00
C THR A 127 -13.79 -4.17 21.38
N THR A 128 -13.83 -4.02 20.06
CA THR A 128 -14.89 -3.24 19.37
C THR A 128 -16.01 -4.12 18.82
N GLY A 129 -15.86 -5.45 18.83
CA GLY A 129 -16.80 -6.37 18.19
C GLY A 129 -16.92 -6.13 16.67
N MET A 130 -16.00 -5.36 16.08
CA MET A 130 -16.03 -5.09 14.65
C MET A 130 -15.53 -6.32 13.89
N PRO A 131 -16.18 -6.68 12.78
CA PRO A 131 -15.72 -7.79 11.96
C PRO A 131 -14.35 -7.50 11.35
N LYS A 132 -13.39 -8.40 11.55
CA LYS A 132 -12.01 -8.26 11.02
C LYS A 132 -11.94 -8.25 9.49
N TRP A 133 -13.02 -8.61 8.79
CA TRP A 133 -13.07 -8.62 7.32
C TRP A 133 -12.85 -7.24 6.70
N TYR A 134 -13.16 -6.14 7.39
CA TYR A 134 -12.98 -4.79 6.86
C TYR A 134 -11.50 -4.48 6.56
N GLY A 135 -10.60 -4.86 7.47
CA GLY A 135 -9.16 -4.67 7.27
C GLY A 135 -8.59 -5.52 6.15
N HIS A 136 -9.01 -6.79 6.09
CA HIS A 136 -8.54 -7.69 5.04
C HIS A 136 -9.07 -7.30 3.65
N LEU A 137 -10.28 -6.75 3.54
CA LEU A 137 -10.77 -6.19 2.28
C LEU A 137 -9.92 -5.01 1.84
N ALA A 138 -9.66 -4.04 2.71
CA ALA A 138 -8.87 -2.88 2.36
C ALA A 138 -7.43 -3.27 1.96
N MET A 139 -6.85 -4.26 2.62
CA MET A 139 -5.55 -4.82 2.27
C MET A 139 -5.56 -5.51 0.90
N THR A 140 -6.62 -6.26 0.60
CA THR A 140 -6.80 -6.90 -0.72
C THR A 140 -6.96 -5.87 -1.83
N VAL A 141 -7.71 -4.79 -1.58
CA VAL A 141 -7.86 -3.67 -2.52
C VAL A 141 -6.51 -2.99 -2.77
N CYS A 142 -5.72 -2.74 -1.71
CA CYS A 142 -4.39 -2.16 -1.85
C CYS A 142 -3.46 -3.04 -2.68
N PHE A 143 -3.43 -4.36 -2.47
CA PHE A 143 -2.64 -5.26 -3.30
C PHE A 143 -3.06 -5.24 -4.78
N GLY A 144 -4.36 -5.09 -5.05
CA GLY A 144 -4.86 -4.88 -6.41
C GLY A 144 -4.36 -3.58 -7.05
N LEU A 145 -4.34 -2.48 -6.30
CA LEU A 145 -3.79 -1.20 -6.75
C LEU A 145 -2.28 -1.28 -7.01
N MET A 146 -1.53 -1.94 -6.12
CA MET A 146 -0.09 -2.19 -6.29
C MET A 146 0.20 -3.01 -7.56
N ALA A 147 -0.61 -4.05 -7.81
CA ALA A 147 -0.51 -4.86 -9.02
C ALA A 147 -0.79 -4.02 -10.28
N TRP A 148 -1.77 -3.11 -10.24
CA TRP A 148 -2.04 -2.18 -11.33
C TRP A 148 -0.84 -1.29 -11.64
N HIS A 149 -0.24 -0.65 -10.62
CA HIS A 149 0.96 0.18 -10.78
C HIS A 149 2.14 -0.60 -11.38
N LEU A 150 2.33 -1.85 -10.97
CA LEU A 150 3.37 -2.72 -11.56
C LEU A 150 3.10 -3.12 -13.00
N VAL A 151 1.83 -3.34 -13.38
CA VAL A 151 1.46 -3.59 -14.78
C VAL A 151 1.79 -2.36 -15.64
N VAL A 152 1.47 -1.16 -15.15
CA VAL A 152 1.82 0.10 -15.84
C VAL A 152 3.34 0.24 -16.00
N GLN A 153 4.12 -0.08 -14.97
CA GLN A 153 5.59 -0.09 -15.03
C GLN A 153 6.16 -1.18 -15.93
N LEU A 154 5.52 -2.33 -16.04
CA LEU A 154 5.96 -3.41 -16.93
C LEU A 154 5.75 -3.03 -18.41
N ILE A 155 4.63 -2.35 -18.71
CA ILE A 155 4.32 -1.84 -20.06
C ILE A 155 5.23 -0.67 -20.41
N ARG A 156 5.61 0.13 -19.41
CA ARG A 156 6.57 1.23 -19.56
C ARG A 156 7.69 1.10 -18.55
N PRO A 157 8.72 0.28 -18.85
CA PRO A 157 9.96 0.37 -18.13
C PRO A 157 10.48 1.80 -18.38
N ARG A 158 10.29 2.66 -17.38
CA ARG A 158 10.87 4.00 -17.40
C ARG A 158 12.36 3.71 -17.33
N ALA A 159 13.05 3.93 -18.46
CA ALA A 159 14.49 3.81 -18.50
C ALA A 159 15.02 4.55 -17.28
N ALA A 160 15.84 3.86 -16.48
CA ALA A 160 16.57 4.47 -15.39
C ALA A 160 17.05 5.83 -15.90
N GLU A 161 16.68 6.90 -15.20
CA GLU A 161 17.14 8.23 -15.56
C GLU A 161 18.66 8.12 -15.69
N THR A 162 19.12 8.13 -16.94
CA THR A 162 20.52 8.35 -17.25
C THR A 162 20.78 9.67 -16.57
N LYS A 163 21.55 9.61 -15.48
CA LYS A 163 22.20 10.80 -14.93
C LYS A 163 23.08 11.35 -16.04
N GLU A 164 22.50 12.18 -16.89
CA GLU A 164 23.19 13.32 -17.46
C GLU A 164 23.20 14.39 -16.36
N ASP A 165 24.43 14.71 -15.96
CA ASP A 165 24.95 15.84 -15.18
C ASP A 165 24.76 15.85 -13.64
#